data_AF-A0A920K2G8-F1
#
_entry.id   AF-A0A920K2G8-F1
#
_cell.length_a   1.000
_cell.length_b   1.000
_cell.length_c   1.000
_cell.angle_alpha   90.00
_cell.angle_beta   90.00
_cell.angle_gamma   90.00
#
_symmetry.space_group_name_H-M   'P 1'
#
loop_
_entity.id
_entity.type
_entity.pdbx_description
1 polymer ?
#
loop_
_entity_poly.entity_id
_entity_poly.type
_entity_poly.pdbx_seq_one_letter_code
_entity_poly.pdbx_strand_id
1 'polypeptide(L)'
;MMMAVKRHRKSVKKSYVYLSGWMVAALRSEFGPLPDQSMHEKTSVPALIEEIYTFLKQADARELRHLFVDLDEARANGGDVDAALAAIDNFETHVVPIIADIDAGFGNEEATYLLAKKMIEAGACCIQIENQVSDAKQCGHQDGKVTVPHEDFLSKINAVRYAFLELGVENGVIVARTDSLGAGLTQKIPVSQPGRPCRPI
;
A
#
# COMPACT_ATOMS: atom_id res chain seq x y z
N MET A 1 4.64 13.74 -7.07
CA MET A 1 4.72 13.67 -5.60
C MET A 1 6.17 13.54 -5.09
N MET A 2 6.86 12.41 -5.31
CA MET A 2 8.23 12.21 -4.79
C MET A 2 9.28 13.15 -5.38
N MET A 3 9.16 13.55 -6.65
CA MET A 3 10.05 14.58 -7.23
C MET A 3 10.02 15.90 -6.43
N ALA A 4 8.84 16.32 -5.95
CA ALA A 4 8.72 17.55 -5.16
C ALA A 4 9.38 17.37 -3.78
N VAL A 5 9.16 16.22 -3.13
CA VAL A 5 9.82 15.87 -1.86
C VAL A 5 11.34 15.90 -2.03
N LYS A 6 11.87 15.22 -3.05
CA LYS A 6 13.30 15.17 -3.34
C LYS A 6 13.87 16.56 -3.65
N ARG A 7 13.14 17.41 -4.38
CA ARG A 7 13.55 18.79 -4.66
C ARG A 7 13.70 19.64 -3.40
N HIS A 8 12.75 19.52 -2.46
CA HIS A 8 12.73 20.29 -1.21
C HIS A 8 13.68 19.74 -0.14
N ARG A 9 13.71 18.42 0.04
CA ARG A 9 14.49 17.76 1.10
C ARG A 9 15.87 17.26 0.64
N LYS A 10 16.16 17.37 -0.66
CA LYS A 10 17.37 16.84 -1.33
C LYS A 10 17.52 15.32 -1.27
N SER A 11 16.58 14.61 -0.65
CA SER A 11 16.56 13.16 -0.54
C SER A 11 15.13 12.66 -0.34
N VAL A 12 14.86 11.40 -0.72
CA VAL A 12 13.61 10.69 -0.39
C VAL A 12 13.74 9.78 0.83
N LYS A 13 14.90 9.75 1.49
CA LYS A 13 15.13 8.94 2.70
C LYS A 13 14.09 9.23 3.78
N LYS A 14 13.60 8.16 4.43
CA LYS A 14 12.50 8.19 5.42
C LYS A 14 11.18 8.75 4.87
N SER A 15 10.96 8.66 3.56
CA SER A 15 9.68 8.95 2.93
C SER A 15 9.06 7.67 2.39
N TYR A 16 7.73 7.62 2.35
CA TYR A 16 6.94 6.54 1.80
C TYR A 16 5.69 7.12 1.14
N VAL A 17 5.00 6.31 0.37
CA VAL A 17 3.67 6.64 -0.17
C VAL A 17 2.63 5.87 0.63
N TYR A 18 1.56 6.56 1.03
CA TYR A 18 0.37 5.92 1.59
C TYR A 18 -0.71 5.89 0.51
N LEU A 19 -1.24 4.71 0.21
CA LEU A 19 -2.37 4.55 -0.70
C LEU A 19 -3.64 4.42 0.12
N SER A 20 -4.46 5.47 0.08
CA SER A 20 -5.70 5.60 0.84
C SER A 20 -6.89 4.93 0.14
N GLY A 21 -7.53 3.95 0.78
CA GLY A 21 -8.76 3.34 0.28
C GLY A 21 -9.89 4.35 0.09
N TRP A 22 -9.98 5.35 0.99
CA TRP A 22 -10.93 6.46 0.89
C TRP A 22 -10.74 7.27 -0.40
N MET A 23 -9.49 7.61 -0.75
CA MET A 23 -9.21 8.37 -1.98
C MET A 23 -9.48 7.55 -3.22
N VAL A 24 -9.24 6.24 -3.17
CA VAL A 24 -9.58 5.33 -4.28
C VAL A 24 -11.09 5.32 -4.50
N ALA A 25 -11.88 5.14 -3.44
CA ALA A 25 -13.34 5.18 -3.52
C ALA A 25 -13.86 6.52 -4.09
N ALA A 26 -13.29 7.64 -3.63
CA ALA A 26 -13.76 8.97 -4.02
C ALA A 26 -13.34 9.39 -5.45
N LEU A 27 -12.19 8.93 -5.95
CA LEU A 27 -11.56 9.52 -7.16
C LEU A 27 -11.23 8.52 -8.27
N ARG A 28 -11.18 7.22 -7.97
CA ARG A 28 -10.62 6.20 -8.89
C ARG A 28 -11.60 5.10 -9.27
N SER A 29 -12.76 5.08 -8.62
CA SER A 29 -13.87 4.18 -8.93
C SER A 29 -14.46 4.46 -10.31
N GLU A 30 -14.69 3.41 -11.10
CA GLU A 30 -15.39 3.50 -12.39
C GLU A 30 -16.86 3.92 -12.23
N PHE A 31 -17.44 3.70 -11.05
CA PHE A 31 -18.80 4.14 -10.70
C PHE A 31 -18.90 5.64 -10.40
N GLY A 32 -17.80 6.39 -10.52
CA GLY A 32 -17.68 7.75 -10.03
C GLY A 32 -17.43 7.81 -8.53
N PRO A 33 -17.56 8.99 -7.91
CA PRO A 33 -17.23 9.17 -6.49
C PRO A 33 -18.12 8.35 -5.56
N LEU A 34 -17.51 7.46 -4.78
CA LEU A 34 -18.17 6.63 -3.79
C LEU A 34 -17.72 6.99 -2.36
N PRO A 35 -18.57 6.73 -1.35
CA PRO A 35 -18.12 6.77 0.04
C PRO A 35 -17.16 5.61 0.35
N ASP A 36 -16.41 5.75 1.43
CA ASP A 36 -15.41 4.78 1.90
C ASP A 36 -16.06 3.59 2.62
N GLN A 37 -16.70 2.72 1.83
CA GLN A 37 -17.45 1.54 2.27
C GLN A 37 -17.11 0.30 1.42
N SER A 38 -15.91 0.26 0.82
CA SER A 38 -15.42 -0.86 -0.02
C SER A 38 -16.35 -1.26 -1.19
N MET A 39 -17.14 -0.31 -1.71
CA MET A 39 -18.11 -0.56 -2.80
C MET A 39 -17.51 -0.42 -4.20
N HIS A 40 -16.32 0.17 -4.32
CA HIS A 40 -15.62 0.29 -5.60
C HIS A 40 -15.07 -1.07 -6.05
N GLU A 41 -14.76 -1.17 -7.34
CA GLU A 41 -14.12 -2.35 -7.90
C GLU A 41 -12.77 -2.61 -7.23
N LYS A 42 -12.57 -3.82 -6.68
CA LYS A 42 -11.35 -4.16 -5.92
C LYS A 42 -10.06 -4.04 -6.75
N THR A 43 -10.17 -4.00 -8.07
CA THR A 43 -9.05 -3.81 -9.00
C THR A 43 -8.48 -2.39 -9.04
N SER A 44 -9.23 -1.36 -8.60
CA SER A 44 -8.74 0.03 -8.63
C SER A 44 -7.51 0.23 -7.72
N VAL A 45 -7.44 -0.50 -6.61
CA VAL A 45 -6.32 -0.41 -5.66
C VAL A 45 -5.01 -0.94 -6.28
N PRO A 46 -4.92 -2.20 -6.78
CA PRO A 46 -3.76 -2.67 -7.53
C PRO A 46 -3.38 -1.79 -8.72
N ALA A 47 -4.37 -1.35 -9.51
CA ALA A 47 -4.10 -0.50 -10.68
C ALA A 47 -3.44 0.83 -10.29
N LEU A 48 -3.86 1.43 -9.18
CA LEU A 48 -3.23 2.65 -8.66
C LEU A 48 -1.81 2.40 -8.15
N ILE A 49 -1.53 1.25 -7.52
CA ILE A 49 -0.16 0.89 -7.09
C ILE A 49 0.76 0.83 -8.32
N GLU A 50 0.33 0.12 -9.36
CA GLU A 50 1.10 -0.01 -10.60
C GLU A 50 1.32 1.34 -11.29
N GLU A 51 0.27 2.17 -11.36
CA GLU A 51 0.36 3.53 -11.90
C GLU A 51 1.41 4.35 -11.13
N ILE A 52 1.34 4.37 -9.80
CA ILE A 52 2.31 5.11 -8.97
C ILE A 52 3.74 4.67 -9.27
N TYR A 53 4.03 3.36 -9.27
CA TYR A 53 5.38 2.90 -9.54
C TYR A 53 5.82 3.16 -10.98
N THR A 54 4.90 3.09 -11.95
CA THR A 54 5.19 3.46 -13.35
C THR A 54 5.66 4.90 -13.45
N PHE A 55 4.95 5.83 -12.81
CA PHE A 55 5.33 7.24 -12.80
C PHE A 55 6.61 7.53 -12.01
N LEU A 56 6.89 6.78 -10.92
CA LEU A 56 8.15 6.91 -10.18
C LEU A 56 9.35 6.42 -11.01
N LYS A 57 9.23 5.26 -11.69
CA LYS A 57 10.26 4.75 -12.60
C LYS A 57 10.48 5.68 -13.79
N GLN A 58 9.42 6.27 -14.32
CA GLN A 58 9.52 7.25 -15.40
C GLN A 58 10.27 8.53 -14.95
N ALA A 59 10.05 8.97 -13.71
CA ALA A 59 10.82 10.07 -13.14
C ALA A 59 12.32 9.73 -13.04
N ASP A 60 12.66 8.51 -12.61
CA ASP A 60 14.05 8.02 -12.58
C ASP A 60 14.67 8.03 -13.98
N ALA A 61 14.00 7.41 -14.95
CA ALA A 61 14.50 7.33 -16.31
C ALA A 61 14.77 8.71 -16.93
N ARG A 62 13.90 9.69 -16.64
CA ARG A 62 14.07 11.06 -17.11
C ARG A 62 15.29 11.74 -16.46
N GLU A 63 15.45 11.66 -15.15
CA GLU A 63 16.58 12.31 -14.47
C GLU A 63 17.92 11.63 -14.81
N LEU A 64 17.95 10.30 -14.90
CA LEU A 64 19.13 9.56 -15.35
C LEU A 64 19.51 9.94 -16.80
N ARG A 65 18.53 10.14 -17.68
CA ARG A 65 18.80 10.62 -19.04
C ARG A 65 19.55 11.96 -19.04
N HIS A 66 19.19 12.89 -18.15
CA HIS A 66 19.91 14.16 -18.03
C HIS A 66 21.37 13.94 -17.62
N LEU A 67 21.63 13.06 -16.64
CA LEU A 67 22.99 12.71 -16.21
C LEU A 67 23.81 12.03 -17.32
N PHE A 68 23.20 11.20 -18.15
CA PHE A 68 23.89 10.59 -19.30
C PHE A 68 24.24 11.63 -20.38
N VAL A 69 23.39 12.64 -20.59
CA VAL A 69 23.72 13.76 -21.49
C VAL A 69 24.92 14.54 -20.94
N ASP A 70 24.93 14.83 -19.64
CA ASP A 70 26.07 15.51 -19.00
C ASP A 70 27.38 14.71 -19.15
N LEU A 71 27.30 13.38 -19.04
CA LEU A 71 28.45 12.48 -19.27
C LEU A 71 28.96 12.55 -20.73
N ASP A 72 28.06 12.54 -21.71
CA ASP A 72 28.42 12.62 -23.11
C ASP A 72 29.06 13.98 -23.45
N GLU A 73 28.54 15.07 -22.87
CA GLU A 73 29.13 16.42 -22.99
C GLU A 73 30.50 16.50 -22.34
N ALA A 74 30.68 15.91 -21.15
CA ALA A 74 31.99 15.85 -20.48
C ALA A 74 33.02 15.09 -21.33
N ARG A 75 32.62 13.97 -21.94
CA ARG A 75 33.50 13.20 -22.85
C ARG A 75 33.86 13.97 -24.11
N ALA A 76 32.90 14.68 -24.71
CA ALA A 76 33.12 15.41 -25.96
C ALA A 76 33.99 16.67 -25.78
N ASN A 77 33.83 17.36 -24.64
CA ASN A 77 34.43 18.67 -24.41
C ASN A 77 35.65 18.63 -23.46
N GLY A 78 36.12 17.45 -23.08
CA GLY A 78 37.23 17.31 -22.12
C GLY A 78 36.89 17.77 -20.71
N GLY A 79 35.62 17.63 -20.31
CA GLY A 79 35.12 17.91 -18.97
C GLY A 79 35.43 16.80 -17.96
N ASP A 80 34.88 16.94 -16.76
CA ASP A 80 35.09 16.00 -15.66
C ASP A 80 34.20 14.75 -15.81
N VAL A 81 34.71 13.75 -16.52
CA VAL A 81 34.03 12.47 -16.76
C VAL A 81 33.81 11.69 -15.45
N ASP A 82 34.76 11.76 -14.53
CA ASP A 82 34.69 11.03 -13.25
C ASP A 82 33.56 11.58 -12.37
N ALA A 83 33.38 12.90 -12.34
CA ALA A 83 32.26 13.53 -11.64
C ALA A 83 30.89 13.13 -12.24
N ALA A 84 30.78 13.08 -13.57
CA ALA A 84 29.53 12.68 -14.25
C ALA A 84 29.19 11.21 -13.98
N LEU A 85 30.18 10.31 -14.02
CA LEU A 85 30.00 8.90 -13.64
C LEU A 85 29.59 8.77 -12.17
N ALA A 86 30.24 9.51 -11.27
CA ALA A 86 29.90 9.50 -9.85
C ALA A 86 28.46 9.98 -9.61
N ALA A 87 27.95 10.95 -10.37
CA ALA A 87 26.57 11.41 -10.26
C ALA A 87 25.56 10.33 -10.68
N ILE A 88 25.87 9.54 -11.71
CA ILE A 88 25.04 8.42 -12.18
C ILE A 88 25.06 7.30 -11.13
N ASP A 89 26.24 6.89 -10.67
CA ASP A 89 26.39 5.79 -9.71
C ASP A 89 25.72 6.08 -8.36
N ASN A 90 25.68 7.36 -7.97
CA ASN A 90 25.05 7.81 -6.73
C ASN A 90 23.61 8.32 -6.94
N PHE A 91 22.99 8.05 -8.08
CA PHE A 91 21.62 8.47 -8.34
C PHE A 91 20.65 7.84 -7.33
N GLU A 92 20.03 8.66 -6.49
CA GLU A 92 18.98 8.22 -5.58
C GLU A 92 17.66 8.02 -6.35
N THR A 93 17.12 6.81 -6.37
CA THR A 93 15.81 6.52 -7.00
C THR A 93 14.66 7.32 -6.35
N HIS A 94 13.63 7.64 -7.13
CA HIS A 94 12.36 8.16 -6.65
C HIS A 94 11.42 7.05 -6.14
N VAL A 95 11.74 5.78 -6.41
CA VAL A 95 11.00 4.63 -5.93
C VAL A 95 11.16 4.53 -4.42
N VAL A 96 10.03 4.59 -3.71
CA VAL A 96 9.96 4.47 -2.25
C VAL A 96 8.90 3.44 -1.86
N PRO A 97 8.95 2.88 -0.64
CA PRO A 97 7.94 1.94 -0.15
C PRO A 97 6.52 2.50 -0.23
N ILE A 98 5.56 1.65 -0.57
CA ILE A 98 4.12 1.92 -0.47
C ILE A 98 3.54 1.15 0.72
N ILE A 99 2.78 1.85 1.57
CA ILE A 99 1.82 1.27 2.52
C ILE A 99 0.45 1.35 1.86
N ALA A 100 -0.11 0.19 1.48
CA ALA A 100 -1.36 0.13 0.75
C ALA A 100 -2.51 -0.38 1.62
N ASP A 101 -3.61 0.37 1.65
CA ASP A 101 -4.86 0.01 2.31
C ASP A 101 -5.63 -1.03 1.49
N ILE A 102 -5.93 -2.18 2.09
CA ILE A 102 -6.76 -3.25 1.49
C ILE A 102 -8.18 -3.26 2.07
N ASP A 103 -8.54 -2.24 2.85
CA ASP A 103 -9.75 -2.21 3.66
C ASP A 103 -9.81 -3.46 4.56
N ALA A 104 -10.97 -4.12 4.62
CA ALA A 104 -11.14 -5.41 5.28
C ALA A 104 -10.95 -6.60 4.32
N GLY A 105 -10.29 -6.43 3.16
CA GLY A 105 -9.97 -7.52 2.23
C GLY A 105 -11.04 -7.86 1.18
N PHE A 106 -12.07 -7.01 1.02
CA PHE A 106 -13.11 -7.13 -0.03
C PHE A 106 -13.77 -8.52 -0.13
N GLY A 107 -13.99 -9.17 1.02
CA GLY A 107 -14.63 -10.48 1.12
C GLY A 107 -14.09 -11.34 2.26
N ASN A 108 -14.04 -12.66 2.01
CA ASN A 108 -13.46 -13.66 2.90
C ASN A 108 -11.92 -13.69 2.78
N GLU A 109 -11.29 -14.64 3.48
CA GLU A 109 -9.85 -14.86 3.49
C GLU A 109 -9.27 -15.20 2.10
N GLU A 110 -10.00 -15.96 1.27
CA GLU A 110 -9.57 -16.29 -0.09
C GLU A 110 -9.56 -15.05 -1.00
N ALA A 111 -10.63 -14.24 -0.95
CA ALA A 111 -10.69 -12.96 -1.65
C ALA A 111 -9.58 -12.00 -1.18
N THR A 112 -9.31 -11.99 0.13
CA THR A 112 -8.22 -11.21 0.73
C THR A 112 -6.87 -11.62 0.18
N TYR A 113 -6.60 -12.93 0.11
CA TYR A 113 -5.36 -13.47 -0.46
C TYR A 113 -5.20 -13.08 -1.94
N LEU A 114 -6.25 -13.24 -2.76
CA LEU A 114 -6.22 -12.91 -4.19
C LEU A 114 -5.93 -11.42 -4.43
N LEU A 115 -6.59 -10.55 -3.66
CA LEU A 115 -6.38 -9.11 -3.75
C LEU A 115 -4.98 -8.70 -3.26
N ALA A 116 -4.54 -9.24 -2.13
CA ALA A 116 -3.21 -8.99 -1.60
C ALA A 116 -2.13 -9.42 -2.61
N LYS A 117 -2.27 -10.60 -3.22
CA LYS A 117 -1.37 -11.08 -4.27
C LYS A 117 -1.27 -10.08 -5.42
N LYS A 118 -2.39 -9.57 -5.92
CA LYS A 118 -2.42 -8.56 -6.98
C LYS A 118 -1.76 -7.24 -6.57
N MET A 119 -1.96 -6.79 -5.33
CA MET A 119 -1.32 -5.58 -4.81
C MET A 119 0.21 -5.75 -4.69
N ILE A 120 0.67 -6.93 -4.27
CA ILE A 120 2.10 -7.25 -4.15
C ILE A 120 2.75 -7.36 -5.53
N GLU A 121 2.09 -8.03 -6.49
CA GLU A 121 2.52 -8.08 -7.90
C GLU A 121 2.66 -6.67 -8.50
N ALA A 122 1.76 -5.75 -8.15
CA ALA A 122 1.82 -4.34 -8.56
C ALA A 122 2.98 -3.56 -7.87
N GLY A 123 3.54 -4.09 -6.78
CA GLY A 123 4.73 -3.57 -6.11
C GLY A 123 4.54 -3.17 -4.64
N ALA A 124 3.38 -3.43 -4.02
CA ALA A 124 3.20 -3.11 -2.60
C ALA A 124 4.07 -4.02 -1.71
N CYS A 125 4.93 -3.40 -0.90
CA CYS A 125 5.74 -4.10 0.10
C CYS A 125 5.08 -4.13 1.49
N CYS A 126 4.03 -3.34 1.70
CA CYS A 126 3.30 -3.25 2.95
C CYS A 126 1.79 -3.19 2.68
N ILE A 127 1.04 -4.06 3.34
CA ILE A 127 -0.42 -4.13 3.26
C ILE A 127 -1.01 -3.79 4.63
N GLN A 128 -1.87 -2.78 4.68
CA GLN A 128 -2.70 -2.47 5.84
C GLN A 128 -4.07 -3.10 5.68
N ILE A 129 -4.52 -3.85 6.69
CA ILE A 129 -5.82 -4.51 6.74
C ILE A 129 -6.52 -4.21 8.08
N GLU A 130 -7.84 -4.08 8.07
CA GLU A 130 -8.63 -3.72 9.26
C GLU A 130 -9.66 -4.79 9.68
N ASN A 131 -10.06 -4.76 10.96
CA ASN A 131 -10.97 -5.71 11.59
C ASN A 131 -12.46 -5.33 11.51
N GLN A 132 -12.82 -4.37 10.66
CA GLN A 132 -14.22 -4.07 10.38
C GLN A 132 -14.86 -5.12 9.47
N VAL A 133 -16.19 -5.18 9.45
CA VAL A 133 -16.93 -6.02 8.50
C VAL A 133 -16.89 -5.38 7.11
N SER A 134 -16.49 -6.13 6.09
CA SER A 134 -16.28 -5.60 4.72
C SER A 134 -17.54 -5.05 4.05
N ASP A 135 -18.74 -5.57 4.39
CA ASP A 135 -20.04 -5.20 3.81
C ASP A 135 -20.77 -4.10 4.59
N ALA A 136 -20.33 -3.83 5.83
CA ALA A 136 -20.82 -2.76 6.69
C ALA A 136 -19.70 -1.79 7.09
N LYS A 137 -18.62 -1.76 6.31
CA LYS A 137 -17.45 -0.93 6.57
C LYS A 137 -17.89 0.53 6.60
N GLN A 138 -17.44 1.25 7.61
CA GLN A 138 -17.57 2.69 7.69
C GLN A 138 -16.19 3.32 7.86
N CYS A 139 -16.05 4.57 7.40
CA CYS A 139 -14.81 5.31 7.59
C CYS A 139 -14.48 5.40 9.09
N GLY A 140 -13.20 5.41 9.45
CA GLY A 140 -12.74 5.35 10.86
C GLY A 140 -13.29 6.45 11.78
N HIS A 141 -13.79 7.56 11.22
CA HIS A 141 -14.36 8.70 11.93
C HIS A 141 -15.89 8.65 12.09
N GLN A 142 -16.56 7.65 11.50
CA GLN A 142 -18.01 7.51 11.54
C GLN A 142 -18.45 6.59 12.67
N ASP A 143 -19.59 6.92 13.28
CA ASP A 143 -20.26 6.06 14.25
C ASP A 143 -20.99 4.90 13.55
N GLY A 144 -21.16 3.77 14.24
CA GLY A 144 -21.81 2.59 13.69
C GLY A 144 -20.86 1.54 13.09
N LYS A 145 -19.55 1.66 13.35
CA LYS A 145 -18.57 0.65 12.97
C LYS A 145 -18.87 -0.70 13.64
N VAL A 146 -18.73 -1.76 12.85
CA VAL A 146 -18.96 -3.15 13.28
C VAL A 146 -17.65 -3.90 13.15
N THR A 147 -17.22 -4.58 14.22
CA THR A 147 -16.01 -5.42 14.21
C THR A 147 -16.34 -6.89 14.00
N VAL A 148 -15.38 -7.63 13.44
CA VAL A 148 -15.41 -9.10 13.40
C VAL A 148 -14.66 -9.71 14.59
N PRO A 149 -14.96 -10.96 14.99
CA PRO A 149 -14.15 -11.71 15.94
C PRO A 149 -12.67 -11.80 15.52
N HIS A 150 -11.78 -11.94 16.50
CA HIS A 150 -10.34 -12.06 16.26
C HIS A 150 -9.97 -13.19 15.30
N GLU A 151 -10.66 -14.33 15.37
CA GLU A 151 -10.39 -15.49 14.50
C GLU A 151 -10.62 -15.18 13.02
N ASP A 152 -11.66 -14.42 12.69
CA ASP A 152 -11.96 -13.97 11.33
C ASP A 152 -10.85 -13.03 10.84
N PHE A 153 -10.43 -12.07 11.67
CA PHE A 153 -9.38 -11.12 11.30
C PHE A 153 -7.99 -11.77 11.19
N LEU A 154 -7.64 -12.68 12.10
CA LEU A 154 -6.38 -13.44 12.05
C LEU A 154 -6.31 -14.31 10.79
N SER A 155 -7.43 -14.88 10.36
CA SER A 155 -7.49 -15.65 9.10
C SER A 155 -7.17 -14.77 7.89
N LYS A 156 -7.64 -13.52 7.87
CA LYS A 156 -7.28 -12.54 6.84
C LYS A 156 -5.81 -12.09 6.91
N ILE A 157 -5.26 -11.91 8.11
CA ILE A 157 -3.81 -11.64 8.27
C ILE A 157 -2.98 -12.79 7.70
N ASN A 158 -3.37 -14.04 7.98
CA ASN A 158 -2.70 -15.22 7.43
C ASN A 158 -2.81 -15.27 5.89
N ALA A 159 -3.97 -14.93 5.33
CA ALA A 159 -4.17 -14.85 3.89
C ALA A 159 -3.20 -13.85 3.22
N VAL A 160 -3.04 -12.65 3.79
CA VAL A 160 -2.05 -11.66 3.33
C VAL A 160 -0.63 -12.21 3.45
N ARG A 161 -0.30 -12.88 4.57
CA ARG A 161 1.03 -13.49 4.76
C ARG A 161 1.32 -14.56 3.71
N TYR A 162 0.35 -15.42 3.38
CA TYR A 162 0.52 -16.44 2.34
C TYR A 162 0.77 -15.83 0.97
N ALA A 163 0.09 -14.73 0.62
CA ALA A 163 0.34 -14.02 -0.64
C ALA A 163 1.79 -13.51 -0.75
N PHE A 164 2.34 -12.94 0.34
CA PHE A 164 3.75 -12.55 0.39
C PHE A 164 4.71 -13.73 0.25
N LEU A 165 4.46 -14.83 0.98
CA LEU A 165 5.31 -16.01 0.94
C LEU A 165 5.33 -16.67 -0.44
N GLU A 166 4.18 -16.79 -1.09
CA GLU A 166 4.06 -17.38 -2.43
C GLU A 166 4.83 -16.57 -3.48
N LEU A 167 4.78 -15.25 -3.41
CA LEU A 167 5.51 -14.36 -4.31
C LEU A 167 6.99 -14.20 -3.95
N GLY A 168 7.49 -14.91 -2.92
CA GLY A 168 8.89 -14.84 -2.49
C GLY A 168 9.28 -13.52 -1.80
N VAL A 169 8.31 -12.76 -1.30
CA VAL A 169 8.53 -11.46 -0.63
C VAL A 169 8.54 -11.67 0.89
N GLU A 170 9.61 -12.30 1.39
CA GLU A 170 9.72 -12.70 2.81
C GLU A 170 9.62 -11.52 3.79
N ASN A 171 10.16 -10.37 3.40
CA ASN A 171 10.18 -9.14 4.20
C ASN A 171 8.89 -8.31 4.07
N GLY A 172 7.82 -8.87 3.50
CA GLY A 172 6.51 -8.21 3.40
C GLY A 172 5.97 -7.80 4.78
N VAL A 173 5.53 -6.54 4.87
CA VAL A 173 5.01 -5.94 6.10
C VAL A 173 3.48 -6.00 6.10
N ILE A 174 2.90 -6.37 7.25
CA ILE A 174 1.45 -6.35 7.47
C ILE A 174 1.15 -5.37 8.59
N VAL A 175 0.30 -4.39 8.32
CA VAL A 175 -0.23 -3.46 9.33
C VAL A 175 -1.64 -3.91 9.69
N ALA A 176 -1.80 -4.43 10.91
CA ALA A 176 -3.10 -4.81 11.44
C ALA A 176 -3.75 -3.60 12.13
N ARG A 177 -4.69 -2.95 11.43
CA ARG A 177 -5.47 -1.83 11.96
C ARG A 177 -6.65 -2.36 12.79
N THR A 178 -6.91 -1.73 13.93
CA THR A 178 -8.12 -1.97 14.73
C THR A 178 -8.99 -0.73 14.76
N ASP A 179 -10.30 -0.92 14.56
CA ASP A 179 -11.31 0.12 14.66
C ASP A 179 -12.13 0.05 15.95
N SER A 180 -11.74 -0.82 16.91
CA SER A 180 -12.45 -1.04 18.18
C SER A 180 -12.80 0.24 18.93
N LEU A 181 -11.92 1.25 18.90
CA LEU A 181 -12.12 2.51 19.63
C LEU A 181 -13.44 3.21 19.27
N GLY A 182 -13.88 3.12 18.02
CA GLY A 182 -15.14 3.72 17.57
C GLY A 182 -16.20 2.69 17.16
N ALA A 183 -15.98 1.41 17.47
CA ALA A 183 -16.90 0.33 17.12
C ALA A 183 -17.68 -0.11 18.36
N GLY A 184 -18.93 0.34 18.46
CA GLY A 184 -19.85 -0.10 19.51
C GLY A 184 -20.54 -1.43 19.22
N LEU A 185 -20.28 -2.04 18.05
CA LEU A 185 -21.00 -3.20 17.54
C LEU A 185 -20.03 -4.31 17.10
N THR A 186 -20.49 -5.56 17.17
CA THR A 186 -19.81 -6.73 16.61
C THR A 186 -20.78 -7.56 15.77
N GLN A 187 -20.29 -8.13 14.67
CA GLN A 187 -21.12 -8.92 13.76
C GLN A 187 -21.57 -10.25 14.37
N LYS A 188 -20.72 -10.83 15.23
CA LYS A 188 -20.90 -12.18 15.77
C LYS A 188 -20.50 -12.21 17.23
N ILE A 189 -21.15 -13.07 18.00
CA ILE A 189 -20.66 -13.45 19.32
C ILE A 189 -19.47 -14.39 19.10
N PRO A 190 -18.26 -14.07 19.60
CA PRO A 190 -17.08 -14.90 19.40
C PRO A 190 -17.23 -16.26 20.10
N VAL A 191 -16.70 -17.30 19.47
CA VAL A 191 -16.68 -18.64 20.07
C VAL A 191 -15.64 -18.68 21.19
N SER A 192 -16.07 -19.07 22.39
CA SER A 192 -15.17 -19.27 23.54
C SER A 192 -14.88 -20.76 23.73
N GLN A 193 -13.61 -21.13 23.92
CA GLN A 193 -13.23 -22.48 24.34
C GLN A 193 -12.76 -22.48 25.81
N PRO A 194 -13.00 -23.56 26.57
CA PRO A 194 -12.45 -23.68 27.93
C PRO A 194 -10.93 -23.47 27.92
N GLY A 195 -10.43 -22.47 28.68
CA GLY A 195 -9.00 -22.12 28.75
C GLY A 195 -8.51 -21.03 27.79
N ARG A 196 -9.34 -20.57 26.83
CA ARG A 196 -9.14 -19.32 26.07
C ARG A 196 -10.32 -18.39 26.32
N PRO A 197 -10.31 -17.59 27.40
CA PRO A 197 -11.38 -16.64 27.64
C PRO A 197 -11.49 -15.66 26.46
N CYS A 198 -12.71 -15.35 26.03
CA CYS A 198 -12.97 -14.28 25.06
C CYS A 198 -12.34 -12.99 25.59
N ARG A 199 -11.26 -12.55 24.95
CA ARG A 199 -10.69 -11.24 25.26
C ARG A 199 -11.59 -10.18 24.61
N PRO A 200 -12.01 -9.15 25.34
CA PRO A 200 -12.75 -8.04 24.75
C PRO A 200 -11.93 -7.39 23.63
N ILE A 201 -12.65 -6.86 22.64
CA ILE A 201 -12.12 -6.18 21.45
C ILE A 201 -11.59 -4.79 21.81
#